data_AF-A0A1H4CMD4-F1
#
_entry.id   AF-A0A1H4CMD4-F1
#
_cell.length_a   1.000
_cell.length_b   1.000
_cell.length_c   1.000
_cell.angle_alpha   90.00
_cell.angle_beta   90.00
_cell.angle_gamma   90.00
#
_symmetry.space_group_name_H-M   'P 1'
#
loop_
_entity.id
_entity.type
_entity.pdbx_description
1 polymer ?
#
loop_
_entity_poly.entity_id
_entity_poly.type
_entity_poly.pdbx_seq_one_letter_code
_entity_poly.pdbx_strand_id
1 'polypeptide(L)'
;MTFGNLLTVVFFGYFFYYVGMITYDQFFKKDELPLEAAVEEEEIDISSEAAEFHPKDIVKDKKKELTKEEESEQEVMSGGIEIEELIPKVDELAEKGKDCPFGKLLADWNEVPEAA
;
A
#
# COMPACT_ATOMS: atom_id res chain seq x y z
N MET A 1 -19.66 9.99 60.13
CA MET A 1 -19.12 9.24 58.97
C MET A 1 -18.90 7.80 59.39
N THR A 2 -19.81 6.89 59.04
CA THR A 2 -19.60 5.44 59.23
C THR A 2 -18.61 4.93 58.17
N PHE A 3 -17.81 3.91 58.48
CA PHE A 3 -16.85 3.30 57.56
C PHE A 3 -17.51 2.87 56.23
N GLY A 4 -18.75 2.38 56.29
CA GLY A 4 -19.54 2.05 55.10
C GLY A 4 -19.74 3.25 54.16
N ASN A 5 -20.02 4.44 54.68
CA ASN A 5 -20.21 5.64 53.86
C ASN A 5 -18.91 6.05 53.14
N LEU A 6 -17.75 5.89 53.79
CA LEU A 6 -16.45 6.16 53.18
C LEU A 6 -16.16 5.19 52.03
N LEU A 7 -16.44 3.90 52.24
CA LEU A 7 -16.23 2.85 51.24
C LEU A 7 -17.14 3.06 50.01
N THR A 8 -18.40 3.46 50.23
CA THR A 8 -19.33 3.81 49.15
C THR A 8 -18.83 5.00 48.33
N VAL A 9 -18.33 6.07 48.97
CA VAL A 9 -17.79 7.24 48.26
C VAL A 9 -16.55 6.86 47.43
N VAL A 10 -15.65 6.06 47.99
CA VAL A 10 -14.46 5.57 47.25
C VAL A 10 -14.86 4.71 46.06
N PHE A 11 -15.85 3.82 46.23
CA PHE A 11 -16.35 2.97 45.16
C PHE A 11 -16.93 3.78 44.00
N PHE A 12 -17.80 4.75 44.29
CA PHE A 12 -18.37 5.62 43.27
C PHE A 12 -17.31 6.52 42.62
N GLY A 13 -16.36 7.06 43.39
CA GLY A 13 -15.25 7.83 42.84
C GLY A 13 -14.42 7.03 41.84
N TYR A 14 -14.11 5.77 42.17
CA TYR A 14 -13.40 4.86 41.26
C TYR A 14 -14.25 4.52 40.04
N PHE A 15 -15.53 4.20 40.23
CA PHE A 15 -16.47 3.93 39.14
C PHE A 15 -16.54 5.09 38.14
N PHE A 16 -16.76 6.32 38.62
CA PHE A 16 -16.82 7.50 37.76
C PHE A 16 -15.48 7.83 37.10
N TYR A 17 -14.35 7.57 37.77
CA TYR A 17 -13.03 7.74 37.17
C TYR A 17 -12.83 6.87 35.93
N TYR A 18 -13.12 5.57 36.01
CA TYR A 18 -12.97 4.67 34.85
C TYR A 18 -14.04 4.91 33.79
N VAL A 19 -15.31 5.09 34.18
CA VAL A 19 -16.38 5.39 33.23
C VAL A 19 -16.09 6.69 32.48
N GLY A 20 -15.63 7.73 33.19
CA GLY A 20 -15.25 9.01 32.60
C GLY A 20 -14.06 8.90 31.65
N MET A 21 -13.04 8.10 31.97
CA MET A 21 -11.94 7.84 31.03
C MET A 21 -12.41 7.14 29.76
N ILE A 22 -13.23 6.10 29.90
CA ILE A 22 -13.75 5.33 28.76
C ILE A 22 -14.61 6.22 27.87
N THR A 23 -15.51 7.02 28.43
CA THR A 23 -16.35 7.92 27.64
C THR A 23 -15.54 9.07 27.04
N TYR A 24 -14.53 9.60 27.74
CA TYR A 24 -13.65 10.61 27.19
C TYR A 24 -12.88 10.08 25.97
N ASP A 25 -12.28 8.90 26.10
CA ASP A 25 -11.57 8.22 25.02
C ASP A 25 -12.51 7.92 23.84
N GLN A 26 -13.71 7.41 24.13
CA GLN A 26 -14.64 6.98 23.10
C GLN A 26 -15.46 8.11 22.46
N PHE A 27 -15.53 9.31 23.02
CA PHE A 27 -16.34 10.40 22.45
C PHE A 27 -15.53 11.63 22.07
N PHE A 28 -14.42 11.92 22.77
CA PHE A 28 -13.61 13.12 22.51
C PHE A 28 -12.36 12.84 21.69
N LYS A 29 -11.91 11.57 21.60
CA LYS A 29 -10.80 11.18 20.71
C LYS A 29 -11.24 10.53 19.40
N LYS A 30 -12.55 10.47 19.14
CA LYS A 30 -13.10 9.91 17.89
C LYS A 30 -12.87 10.77 16.66
N ASP A 31 -12.51 12.04 16.83
CA ASP A 31 -12.20 12.93 15.71
C ASP A 31 -10.87 12.57 15.01
N GLU A 32 -10.05 11.70 15.62
CA GLU A 32 -8.76 11.24 15.07
C GLU A 32 -8.80 9.82 14.50
N LEU A 33 -9.96 9.17 14.46
CA LEU A 33 -10.13 8.04 13.56
C LEU A 33 -10.43 8.64 12.18
N PRO A 34 -9.54 8.46 11.19
CA PRO A 34 -9.86 8.87 9.84
C PRO A 34 -11.19 8.23 9.48
N LEU A 35 -12.03 9.01 8.85
CA LEU A 35 -13.28 8.63 8.20
C LEU A 35 -13.03 7.61 7.06
N GLU A 36 -11.99 6.76 7.14
CA GLU A 36 -11.65 5.72 6.17
C GLU A 36 -12.67 4.57 6.17
N ALA A 37 -13.49 4.44 7.22
CA ALA A 37 -14.63 3.52 7.22
C ALA A 37 -15.91 4.13 6.60
N ALA A 38 -15.87 5.42 6.26
CA ALA A 38 -16.89 6.09 5.46
C ALA A 38 -16.26 6.69 4.20
N VAL A 39 -15.31 5.96 3.60
CA VAL A 39 -15.18 5.97 2.15
C VAL A 39 -16.54 5.55 1.64
N GLU A 40 -17.34 6.52 1.22
CA GLU A 40 -18.51 6.31 0.38
C GLU A 40 -18.04 5.39 -0.75
N GLU A 41 -18.46 4.13 -0.72
CA GLU A 41 -18.28 3.21 -1.84
C GLU A 41 -19.10 3.80 -3.00
N GLU A 42 -18.48 4.69 -3.77
CA GLU A 42 -19.06 5.23 -4.98
C GLU A 42 -19.20 4.05 -5.94
N GLU A 43 -20.45 3.67 -6.26
CA GLU A 43 -20.75 2.58 -7.19
C GLU A 43 -20.20 2.96 -8.57
N ILE A 44 -18.99 2.49 -8.90
CA ILE A 44 -18.37 2.72 -10.20
C ILE A 44 -19.15 1.89 -11.24
N ASP A 45 -19.95 2.56 -12.07
CA ASP A 45 -20.66 1.93 -13.19
C ASP A 45 -19.71 1.63 -14.35
N ILE A 46 -19.23 0.38 -14.41
CA ILE A 46 -18.36 -0.13 -15.48
C ILE A 46 -19.12 -0.61 -16.72
N SER A 47 -20.45 -0.42 -16.81
CA SER A 47 -21.26 -0.96 -17.92
C SER A 47 -20.84 -0.43 -19.29
N SER A 48 -20.35 0.81 -19.36
CA SER A 48 -19.85 1.41 -20.61
C SER A 48 -18.52 0.81 -21.07
N GLU A 49 -17.58 0.57 -20.15
CA GLU A 49 -16.25 0.03 -20.48
C GLU A 49 -16.32 -1.47 -20.77
N ALA A 50 -17.16 -2.21 -20.03
CA ALA A 50 -17.39 -3.62 -20.27
C ALA A 50 -18.07 -3.90 -21.63
N ALA A 51 -18.85 -2.95 -22.16
CA ALA A 51 -19.49 -3.08 -23.47
C ALA A 51 -18.49 -3.07 -24.63
N GLU A 52 -17.32 -2.44 -24.45
CA GLU A 52 -16.25 -2.38 -25.46
C GLU A 52 -15.38 -3.67 -25.48
N PHE A 53 -15.55 -4.55 -24.49
CA PHE A 53 -14.82 -5.81 -24.44
C PHE A 53 -15.32 -6.79 -25.50
N HIS A 54 -14.50 -7.01 -26.53
CA HIS A 54 -14.71 -8.07 -27.51
C HIS A 54 -13.70 -9.20 -27.30
N PRO A 55 -14.15 -10.43 -26.92
CA PRO A 55 -13.25 -11.57 -26.81
C PRO A 55 -12.67 -11.91 -28.19
N LYS A 56 -11.35 -11.87 -28.31
CA LYS A 56 -10.64 -12.36 -29.49
C LYS A 56 -10.42 -13.86 -29.34
N ASP A 57 -11.18 -14.65 -30.08
CA ASP A 57 -10.95 -16.09 -30.18
C ASP A 57 -9.65 -16.34 -30.96
N ILE A 58 -8.59 -16.69 -30.24
CA ILE A 58 -7.35 -17.15 -30.84
C ILE A 58 -7.54 -18.62 -31.23
N VAL A 59 -7.98 -18.84 -32.47
CA VAL A 59 -7.93 -20.17 -33.09
C VAL A 59 -6.45 -20.51 -33.29
N LYS A 60 -5.88 -21.30 -32.36
CA LYS A 60 -4.58 -21.93 -32.58
C LYS A 60 -4.73 -22.97 -33.70
N ASP A 61 -4.49 -22.53 -34.92
CA ASP A 61 -4.39 -23.42 -36.07
C ASP A 61 -3.32 -24.49 -35.78
N LYS A 62 -3.76 -25.75 -35.83
CA LYS A 62 -2.89 -26.90 -35.63
C LYS A 62 -1.83 -26.93 -36.73
N LYS A 63 -0.59 -26.67 -36.31
CA LYS A 63 0.69 -27.19 -36.82
C LYS A 63 0.78 -27.28 -38.36
N LYS A 64 1.38 -26.26 -38.99
CA LYS A 64 2.24 -26.49 -40.15
C LYS A 64 3.68 -26.48 -39.67
N GLU A 65 4.30 -27.65 -39.68
CA GLU A 65 5.76 -27.74 -39.64
C GLU A 65 6.31 -27.05 -40.88
N LEU A 66 6.84 -25.85 -40.70
CA LEU A 66 7.77 -25.23 -41.63
C LEU A 66 8.89 -24.59 -40.81
N THR A 67 10.01 -25.26 -40.90
CA THR A 67 11.38 -24.90 -40.55
C THR A 67 11.66 -23.40 -40.51
N LYS A 68 12.28 -23.00 -39.39
CA LYS A 68 13.36 -22.01 -39.21
C LYS A 68 12.99 -20.81 -38.33
N GLU A 69 13.74 -20.74 -37.22
CA GLU A 69 14.11 -19.57 -36.40
C GLU A 69 12.99 -18.56 -36.11
N GLU A 70 12.54 -18.48 -34.86
CA GLU A 70 12.56 -17.24 -34.08
C GLU A 70 12.02 -17.47 -32.67
N GLU A 71 12.84 -17.01 -31.72
CA GLU A 71 12.48 -16.44 -30.43
C GLU A 71 11.56 -17.26 -29.52
N SER A 72 12.20 -17.94 -28.55
CA SER A 72 11.57 -18.15 -27.25
C SER A 72 11.06 -16.80 -26.76
N GLU A 73 9.75 -16.57 -26.81
CA GLU A 73 9.08 -15.54 -26.01
C GLU A 73 9.33 -15.89 -24.53
N GLN A 74 10.52 -15.56 -24.04
CA GLN A 74 10.70 -15.25 -22.63
C GLN A 74 9.77 -14.08 -22.37
N GLU A 75 8.90 -14.22 -21.37
CA GLU A 75 8.18 -13.09 -20.79
C GLU A 75 9.23 -12.08 -20.32
N VAL A 76 9.55 -11.11 -21.18
CA VAL A 76 10.45 -10.01 -20.81
C VAL A 76 9.64 -9.10 -19.91
N MET A 77 9.74 -9.32 -18.61
CA MET A 77 9.29 -8.38 -17.58
C MET A 77 9.80 -7.00 -17.97
N SER A 78 8.92 -6.12 -18.44
CA SER A 78 9.26 -4.90 -19.19
C SER A 78 9.79 -3.76 -18.30
N GLY A 79 10.78 -4.06 -17.46
CA GLY A 79 11.42 -3.08 -16.57
C GLY A 79 11.78 -3.61 -15.17
N GLY A 80 11.58 -4.91 -14.89
CA GLY A 80 12.05 -5.51 -13.64
C GLY A 80 13.57 -5.74 -13.68
N ILE A 81 14.26 -5.47 -12.57
CA ILE A 81 15.66 -5.88 -12.37
C ILE A 81 15.67 -7.20 -11.60
N GLU A 82 16.43 -8.19 -12.07
CA GLU A 82 16.62 -9.46 -11.35
C GLU A 82 17.45 -9.24 -10.06
N ILE A 83 17.25 -10.10 -9.06
CA ILE A 83 17.93 -9.97 -7.77
C ILE A 83 19.45 -10.12 -7.94
N GLU A 84 19.85 -11.02 -8.84
CA GLU A 84 21.23 -11.30 -9.21
C GLU A 84 21.92 -10.06 -9.82
N GLU A 85 21.17 -9.20 -10.51
CA GLU A 85 21.68 -7.94 -11.05
C GLU A 85 21.61 -6.78 -10.04
N LEU A 86 20.69 -6.87 -9.07
CA LEU A 86 20.51 -5.84 -8.05
C LEU A 86 21.63 -5.87 -7.00
N ILE A 87 22.03 -7.06 -6.55
CA ILE A 87 23.09 -7.25 -5.53
C ILE A 87 24.37 -6.47 -5.85
N PRO A 88 25.01 -6.63 -7.03
CA PRO A 88 26.25 -5.91 -7.33
C PRO A 88 26.05 -4.38 -7.45
N LYS A 89 24.87 -3.92 -7.88
CA LYS A 89 24.55 -2.47 -7.94
C LYS A 89 24.41 -1.86 -6.54
N VAL A 90 23.90 -2.62 -5.57
CA VAL A 90 23.80 -2.21 -4.17
C VAL A 90 25.17 -2.21 -3.50
N ASP A 91 26.02 -3.20 -3.78
CA ASP A 91 27.41 -3.20 -3.30
C ASP A 91 28.19 -2.02 -3.87
N GLU A 92 28.04 -1.73 -5.16
CA GLU A 92 28.63 -0.56 -5.79
C GLU A 92 28.10 0.76 -5.20
N LEU A 93 26.82 0.82 -4.82
CA LEU A 93 26.26 1.95 -4.07
C LEU A 93 26.90 2.09 -2.69
N ALA A 94 27.18 0.99 -2.00
CA ALA A 94 27.85 1.02 -0.70
C ALA A 94 29.31 1.51 -0.81
N GLU A 95 30.01 1.15 -1.89
CA GLU A 95 31.41 1.54 -2.10
C GLU A 95 31.59 2.95 -2.69
N LYS A 96 30.79 3.30 -3.70
CA LYS A 96 30.92 4.54 -4.47
C LYS A 96 29.88 5.61 -4.11
N GLY A 97 28.90 5.28 -3.28
CA GLY A 97 27.86 6.21 -2.84
C GLY A 97 27.12 6.85 -4.02
N LYS A 98 26.97 8.18 -4.00
CA LYS A 98 26.21 8.96 -5.00
C LYS A 98 26.82 8.95 -6.41
N ASP A 99 28.07 8.52 -6.57
CA ASP A 99 28.75 8.56 -7.86
C ASP A 99 28.37 7.37 -8.78
N CYS A 100 27.77 6.31 -8.22
CA CYS A 100 27.25 5.20 -9.01
C CYS A 100 25.89 5.52 -9.65
N PRO A 101 25.52 4.85 -10.76
CA PRO A 101 24.24 5.12 -11.45
C PRO A 101 23.01 4.97 -10.54
N PHE A 102 23.01 3.96 -9.67
CA PHE A 102 21.92 3.71 -8.73
C PHE A 102 21.83 4.80 -7.64
N GLY A 103 22.98 5.33 -7.21
CA GLY A 103 23.06 6.41 -6.23
C GLY A 103 22.60 7.77 -6.77
N LYS A 104 22.84 8.04 -8.06
CA LYS A 104 22.29 9.24 -8.74
C LYS A 104 20.78 9.18 -8.86
N LEU A 105 20.24 8.03 -9.26
CA LEU A 105 18.79 7.82 -9.33
C LEU A 105 18.12 8.01 -7.97
N LEU A 106 18.76 7.53 -6.89
CA LEU A 106 18.28 7.76 -5.53
C LEU A 106 18.35 9.25 -5.12
N ALA A 107 19.35 10.00 -5.61
CA ALA A 107 19.45 11.43 -5.36
C ALA A 107 18.33 12.20 -6.10
N ASP A 108 18.10 11.87 -7.37
CA ASP A 108 17.03 12.46 -8.19
C ASP A 108 15.65 12.23 -7.55
N TRP A 109 15.42 11.07 -6.90
CA TRP A 109 14.17 10.78 -6.18
C TRP A 109 14.02 11.54 -4.87
N ASN A 110 15.13 11.95 -4.24
CA ASN A 110 15.10 12.74 -3.01
C ASN A 110 14.98 14.25 -3.28
N GLU A 111 15.18 14.69 -4.53
CA GLU A 111 14.85 16.04 -4.94
C GLU A 111 13.32 16.17 -5.11
N VAL A 112 12.66 16.58 -4.03
CA VAL A 112 11.25 16.98 -4.06
C VAL A 112 11.13 18.15 -5.06
N PRO A 113 10.31 18.04 -6.12
CA PRO A 113 10.09 19.17 -7.00
C PRO A 113 9.43 20.29 -6.19
N GLU A 114 10.11 21.42 -6.06
CA GLU A 114 9.52 22.65 -5.51
C GLU A 114 8.36 23.02 -6.44
N ALA A 115 7.13 22.87 -5.94
CA ALA A 115 5.92 23.15 -6.69
C ALA A 115 5.95 24.62 -7.17
N ALA A 116 6.09 24.80 -8.48
CA ALA A 116 5.94 26.08 -9.17
C ALA A 116 4.47 26.36 -9.48
#